data_AF-I4DJQ3-F1
#
_entry.id   AF-I4DJQ3-F1
#
_cell.length_a   1.000
_cell.length_b   1.000
_cell.length_c   1.000
_cell.angle_alpha   90.00
_cell.angle_beta   90.00
_cell.angle_gamma   90.00
#
_symmetry.space_group_name_H-M   'P 1'
#
loop_
_entity.id
_entity.type
_entity.pdbx_description
1 polymer ?
#
loop_
_entity_poly.entity_id
_entity_poly.type
_entity_poly.pdbx_seq_one_letter_code
_entity_poly.pdbx_strand_id
1 'polypeptide(L)'
;MLARTLVSRALLSRSAKVAADHVKQVKRNAGHGVWTYRVPPPLPSKRSLCLAQVLGGLCWYWILYHCATEPEHIYGEWPYIDPITWTDEELGIPPDSEGPLRK
;
A
#
# COMPACT_ATOMS: atom_id res chain seq x y z
N MET A 1 38.37 33.19 -24.49
CA MET A 1 37.57 33.99 -23.53
C MET A 1 36.38 33.22 -22.93
N LEU A 2 35.74 32.30 -23.66
CA LEU A 2 34.60 31.48 -23.20
C LEU A 2 34.88 30.53 -22.01
N ALA A 3 36.09 29.95 -21.93
CA ALA A 3 36.42 29.04 -20.83
C ALA A 3 36.41 29.73 -19.46
N ARG A 4 36.85 31.00 -19.39
CA ARG A 4 36.88 31.78 -18.14
C ARG A 4 35.48 32.17 -17.67
N THR A 5 34.56 32.45 -18.60
CA THR A 5 33.16 32.75 -18.29
C THR A 5 32.36 31.52 -17.87
N LEU A 6 32.70 30.33 -18.39
CA LEU A 6 32.08 29.08 -17.95
C LEU A 6 32.55 28.67 -16.56
N VAL A 7 33.85 28.81 -16.27
CA VAL A 7 34.41 28.52 -14.94
C VAL A 7 33.87 29.50 -13.89
N SER A 8 33.76 30.80 -14.21
CA SER A 8 33.21 31.77 -13.25
C SER A 8 31.72 31.52 -12.96
N ARG A 9 30.93 31.14 -13.98
CA ARG A 9 29.51 30.75 -13.79
C ARG A 9 29.37 29.45 -13.00
N ALA A 10 30.25 28.47 -13.22
CA ALA A 10 30.28 27.25 -12.42
C ALA A 10 30.61 27.54 -10.95
N LEU A 11 31.57 28.42 -10.67
CA LEU A 11 31.92 28.83 -9.31
C LEU A 11 30.79 29.63 -8.64
N LEU A 12 30.16 30.57 -9.35
CA LEU A 12 29.00 31.34 -8.85
C LEU A 12 27.81 30.43 -8.53
N SER A 13 27.48 29.47 -9.41
CA SER A 13 26.40 28.51 -9.16
C SER A 13 26.70 27.59 -7.97
N ARG A 14 27.98 27.24 -7.74
CA ARG A 14 28.41 26.48 -6.57
C ARG A 14 28.28 27.29 -5.28
N SER A 15 28.70 28.56 -5.28
CA SER A 15 28.53 29.44 -4.13
C SER A 15 27.06 29.72 -3.81
N ALA A 16 26.21 29.91 -4.84
CA ALA A 16 24.78 30.08 -4.65
C ALA A 16 24.11 28.85 -4.02
N LYS A 17 24.53 27.63 -4.43
CA LYS A 17 24.07 26.38 -3.81
C LYS A 17 24.50 26.26 -2.35
N VAL A 18 25.76 26.59 -2.03
CA VAL A 18 26.28 26.57 -0.65
C VAL A 18 25.52 27.58 0.22
N ALA A 19 25.29 28.80 -0.27
CA ALA A 19 24.51 29.82 0.45
C ALA A 19 23.06 29.36 0.69
N ALA A 20 22.41 28.75 -0.31
CA ALA A 20 21.07 28.17 -0.16
C ALA A 20 21.02 27.01 0.84
N ASP A 21 22.09 26.22 0.96
CA ASP A 21 22.19 25.18 1.99
C ASP A 21 22.36 25.78 3.41
N HIS A 22 22.98 26.96 3.55
CA HIS A 22 23.09 27.68 4.82
C HIS A 22 21.82 28.42 5.25
N VAL A 23 20.92 28.75 4.31
CA VAL A 23 19.58 29.29 4.62
C VAL A 23 18.66 28.21 5.21
N LYS A 24 18.96 26.93 4.98
CA LYS A 24 18.24 25.83 5.63
C LYS A 24 18.51 25.88 7.13
N GLN A 25 17.45 25.85 7.91
CA GLN A 25 17.45 25.85 9.37
C GLN A 25 18.55 24.94 9.94
N VAL A 26 19.28 25.44 10.95
CA VAL A 26 20.36 24.71 11.64
C VAL A 26 19.84 23.34 12.08
N LYS A 27 20.25 22.30 11.36
CA LYS A 27 19.89 20.91 11.65
C LYS A 27 20.80 20.40 12.76
N ARG A 28 20.30 20.35 14.00
CA ARG A 28 20.99 19.61 15.07
C ARG A 28 20.92 18.12 14.74
N ASN A 29 22.06 17.54 14.34
CA ASN A 29 22.23 16.10 14.20
C ASN A 29 22.46 15.45 15.57
N ALA A 30 21.55 15.66 16.53
CA ALA A 30 21.50 14.84 17.74
C ALA A 30 20.81 13.52 17.36
N GLY A 31 21.34 12.38 17.81
CA GLY A 31 21.10 11.03 17.27
C GLY A 31 19.67 10.47 17.28
N HIS A 32 18.64 11.31 17.50
CA HIS A 32 17.24 10.91 17.59
C HIS A 32 16.35 11.80 16.72
N GLY A 33 16.50 11.71 15.39
CA GLY A 33 15.62 12.37 14.42
C GLY A 33 15.64 13.91 14.46
N VAL A 34 15.03 14.53 13.44
CA VAL A 34 14.79 15.98 13.43
C VAL A 34 13.35 16.22 13.88
N TRP A 35 13.19 17.01 14.94
CA TRP A 35 11.89 17.38 15.48
C TRP A 35 11.41 18.68 14.85
N THR A 36 10.14 18.72 14.43
CA THR A 36 9.49 19.93 13.89
C THR A 36 8.22 20.22 14.69
N TYR A 37 7.87 21.50 14.84
CA TYR A 37 6.64 21.94 15.50
C TYR A 37 5.81 22.80 14.54
N ARG A 38 4.53 22.45 14.37
CA ARG A 38 3.59 23.13 13.45
C ARG A 38 4.07 23.24 11.99
N VAL A 39 5.03 22.41 11.60
CA VAL A 39 5.61 22.33 10.25
C VAL A 39 5.83 20.84 9.94
N PRO A 40 5.60 20.39 8.69
CA PRO A 40 5.87 19.02 8.29
C PRO A 40 7.31 18.61 8.63
N PRO A 41 7.53 17.35 9.04
CA PRO A 41 8.86 16.83 9.31
C PRO A 41 9.71 16.86 8.03
N PRO A 42 11.05 16.91 8.14
CA PRO A 42 11.90 16.83 6.96
C PRO A 42 11.66 15.51 6.25
N LEU A 43 11.73 15.56 4.92
CA LEU A 43 11.56 14.38 4.09
C LEU A 43 12.52 13.27 4.54
N PRO A 44 12.05 12.01 4.61
CA PRO A 44 12.91 10.89 4.94
C PRO A 44 13.97 10.69 3.86
N SER A 45 14.96 9.84 4.14
CA SER A 45 16.03 9.59 3.19
C SER A 45 15.46 9.13 1.83
N LYS A 46 16.08 9.53 0.72
CA LYS A 46 15.65 9.12 -0.62
C LYS A 46 15.57 7.59 -0.75
N ARG A 47 16.44 6.87 -0.04
CA ARG A 47 16.44 5.40 0.03
C ARG A 47 15.19 4.88 0.73
N SER A 48 14.81 5.48 1.86
CA SER A 48 13.59 5.13 2.60
C SER A 48 12.34 5.37 1.76
N LEU A 49 12.27 6.48 1.01
CA LEU A 49 11.15 6.75 0.10
C LEU A 49 11.07 5.73 -1.04
N CYS A 50 12.20 5.42 -1.68
CA CYS A 50 12.26 4.41 -2.73
C CYS A 50 11.84 3.04 -2.21
N LEU A 51 12.36 2.64 -1.05
CA LEU A 51 12.01 1.36 -0.42
C LEU A 51 10.53 1.29 -0.06
N ALA A 52 9.95 2.37 0.47
CA ALA A 52 8.51 2.44 0.75
C ALA A 52 7.67 2.28 -0.53
N GLN A 53 8.07 2.90 -1.64
CA GLN A 53 7.38 2.78 -2.93
C GLN A 53 7.50 1.37 -3.52
N VAL A 54 8.68 0.76 -3.47
CA VAL A 54 8.91 -0.60 -3.97
C VAL A 54 8.12 -1.62 -3.16
N LEU A 55 8.13 -1.52 -1.83
CA LEU A 55 7.35 -2.43 -0.98
C LEU A 55 5.85 -2.23 -1.16
N GLY A 56 5.38 -0.99 -1.28
CA GLY A 56 3.99 -0.69 -1.58
C GLY A 56 3.55 -1.26 -2.94
N GLY A 57 4.40 -1.11 -3.97
CA GLY A 57 4.16 -1.69 -5.28
C GLY A 57 4.16 -3.22 -5.27
N LEU A 58 5.09 -3.84 -4.53
CA LEU A 58 5.16 -5.30 -4.38
C LEU A 58 3.91 -5.86 -3.69
N CYS A 59 3.42 -5.17 -2.65
CA CYS A 59 2.19 -5.55 -1.95
C CYS A 59 0.98 -5.55 -2.90
N TRP A 60 0.79 -4.47 -3.66
CA TRP A 60 -0.31 -4.39 -4.63
C TRP A 60 -0.15 -5.36 -5.79
N TYR A 61 1.06 -5.55 -6.31
CA TYR A 61 1.34 -6.59 -7.29
C TYR A 61 0.91 -7.97 -6.77
N TRP A 62 1.29 -8.31 -5.53
CA TRP A 62 0.96 -9.61 -4.94
C TRP A 62 -0.55 -9.82 -4.82
N ILE A 63 -1.27 -8.81 -4.32
CA ILE A 63 -2.73 -8.87 -4.20
C ILE A 63 -3.36 -9.08 -5.57
N LEU A 64 -3.05 -8.21 -6.54
CA LEU A 64 -3.67 -8.26 -7.88
C LEU A 64 -3.32 -9.55 -8.63
N TYR A 65 -2.10 -10.05 -8.44
CA TYR A 65 -1.68 -11.33 -9.00
C TYR A 65 -2.55 -12.47 -8.46
N HIS A 66 -2.75 -12.57 -7.13
CA HIS A 66 -3.56 -13.64 -6.54
C HIS A 66 -5.06 -13.47 -6.82
N CYS A 67 -5.56 -12.24 -6.94
CA CYS A 67 -6.92 -12.02 -7.42
C CYS A 67 -7.12 -12.57 -8.85
N ALA A 68 -6.09 -12.55 -9.69
CA ALA A 68 -6.17 -13.02 -11.06
C ALA A 68 -5.89 -14.53 -11.21
N THR A 69 -4.95 -15.08 -10.45
CA THR A 69 -4.58 -16.51 -10.53
C THR A 69 -5.46 -17.41 -9.68
N GLU A 70 -5.91 -16.92 -8.52
CA GLU A 70 -6.65 -17.70 -7.51
C GLU A 70 -7.90 -16.92 -7.03
N PRO A 71 -8.84 -16.57 -7.94
CA PRO A 71 -10.02 -15.78 -7.60
C PRO A 71 -11.03 -16.52 -6.68
N GLU A 72 -10.86 -17.83 -6.52
CA GLU A 72 -11.71 -18.69 -5.69
C GLU A 72 -11.75 -18.26 -4.22
N HIS A 73 -10.65 -17.70 -3.70
CA HIS A 73 -10.62 -17.13 -2.34
C HIS A 73 -11.51 -15.90 -2.17
N ILE A 74 -11.90 -15.24 -3.26
CA ILE A 74 -12.76 -14.05 -3.26
C ILE A 74 -14.21 -14.42 -3.54
N TYR A 75 -14.45 -15.25 -4.56
CA TYR A 75 -15.80 -15.61 -4.99
C TYR A 75 -16.38 -16.82 -4.25
N GLY A 76 -15.55 -17.58 -3.54
CA GLY A 76 -15.90 -18.86 -2.94
C GLY A 76 -15.52 -20.01 -3.85
N GLU A 77 -14.94 -21.06 -3.25
CA GLU A 77 -14.55 -22.29 -3.95
C GLU A 77 -15.77 -23.17 -4.30
N TRP A 78 -16.82 -23.09 -3.48
CA TRP A 78 -17.96 -23.99 -3.55
C TRP A 78 -19.16 -23.31 -4.19
N PRO A 79 -19.88 -24.01 -5.09
CA PRO A 79 -21.13 -23.49 -5.63
C PRO A 79 -22.14 -23.32 -4.50
N TYR A 80 -22.92 -22.24 -4.59
CA TYR A 80 -24.03 -22.04 -3.67
C TYR A 80 -25.15 -23.05 -3.95
N ILE A 81 -25.54 -23.80 -2.92
CA ILE A 81 -26.67 -24.74 -2.98
C ILE A 81 -27.90 -24.01 -2.45
N ASP A 82 -28.90 -23.84 -3.31
CA ASP A 82 -30.14 -23.19 -2.93
C ASP A 82 -31.00 -24.16 -2.09
N PRO A 83 -31.30 -23.84 -0.82
CA PRO A 83 -32.03 -24.74 0.07
C PRO A 83 -33.45 -25.06 -0.41
N ILE A 84 -34.04 -24.25 -1.30
CA ILE A 84 -35.38 -24.54 -1.84
C ILE A 84 -35.37 -25.67 -2.88
N THR A 85 -34.20 -26.03 -3.40
CA THR A 85 -34.07 -27.10 -4.39
C THR A 85 -34.08 -28.49 -3.74
N TRP A 86 -33.94 -28.58 -2.43
CA TRP A 86 -34.02 -29.83 -1.69
C TRP A 86 -35.47 -30.31 -1.60
N THR A 87 -35.67 -31.59 -1.84
CA THR A 87 -36.99 -32.20 -1.76
C THR A 87 -37.36 -32.49 -0.30
N ASP A 88 -38.67 -32.47 0.00
CA ASP A 88 -39.17 -32.78 1.34
C ASP A 88 -38.75 -34.20 1.79
N GLU A 89 -38.56 -35.13 0.85
CA GLU A 89 -38.04 -36.47 1.11
C GLU A 89 -36.58 -36.47 1.62
N GLU A 90 -35.69 -35.68 1.00
CA GLU A 90 -34.29 -35.53 1.44
C GLU A 90 -34.18 -34.83 2.80
N LEU A 91 -35.13 -33.93 3.09
CA LEU A 91 -35.22 -33.21 4.34
C LEU A 91 -35.94 -34.01 5.44
N GLY A 92 -36.53 -35.16 5.09
CA GLY A 92 -37.29 -35.99 6.03
C GLY A 92 -38.55 -35.30 6.55
N ILE A 93 -39.14 -34.41 5.76
CA ILE A 93 -40.38 -33.70 6.09
C ILE A 93 -41.55 -34.56 5.56
N PRO A 94 -42.31 -35.23 6.42
CA PRO A 94 -43.44 -36.04 5.97
C PRO A 94 -44.58 -35.13 5.47
N PRO A 95 -45.36 -35.57 4.48
CA PRO A 95 -46.56 -34.85 4.07
C PRO A 95 -47.60 -34.88 5.20
N ASP A 96 -48.34 -33.77 5.38
CA ASP A 96 -49.35 -33.62 6.44
C ASP A 96 -50.42 -34.74 6.44
N SER A 97 -50.62 -35.42 5.30
CA SER A 97 -51.54 -36.56 5.15
C SER A 97 -51.14 -37.80 5.94
N GLU A 98 -49.86 -38.00 6.26
CA GLU A 98 -49.36 -39.20 6.93
C GLU A 98 -49.42 -39.11 8.47
N GLY A 99 -49.77 -37.93 9.00
CA GLY A 99 -49.86 -37.68 10.43
C GLY A 99 -48.49 -37.56 11.13
N PRO A 100 -48.46 -37.28 12.44
CA PRO A 100 -47.21 -37.06 13.16
C PRO A 100 -46.33 -38.32 13.17
N LEU A 101 -45.02 -38.12 13.01
CA LEU A 101 -44.02 -39.18 13.14
C LEU A 101 -44.24 -39.95 14.45
N ARG A 102 -44.36 -41.27 14.35
CA ARG A 102 -44.52 -42.13 15.53
C ARG A 102 -43.29 -41.98 16.43
N LYS A 103 -43.51 -41.62 17.70
CA LYS A 103 -42.47 -41.48 18.73
C LYS A 103 -41.79 -42.80 19.04
#